data_AF-A0A7U8GTB3-F1
#
_entry.id   AF-A0A7U8GTB3-F1
#
_cell.length_a   1.000
_cell.length_b   1.000
_cell.length_c   1.000
_cell.angle_alpha   90.00
_cell.angle_beta   90.00
_cell.angle_gamma   90.00
#
_symmetry.space_group_name_H-M   'P 1'
#
loop_
_entity.id
_entity.type
_entity.pdbx_description
1 polymer ?
#
loop_
_entity_poly.entity_id
_entity_poly.type
_entity_poly.pdbx_seq_one_letter_code
_entity_poly.pdbx_strand_id
1 'polypeptide(L)'
;MSKEKSNKLPHHIAVAIGFAGLILWYYAGKELGFLDWMIQQVPREYAGAGMMLGVMIMMTPGFYLWTLYNRWIEKKLSVKGIYYEDEFYKENEELKNKKK
;
A
#
# COMPACT_ATOMS: atom_id res chain seq x y z
N MET A 1 -11.29 -27.37 -19.65
CA MET A 1 -10.44 -27.00 -18.50
C MET A 1 -10.23 -25.48 -18.52
N SER A 2 -11.10 -24.73 -17.83
CA SER A 2 -10.99 -23.27 -17.74
C SER A 2 -9.80 -22.95 -16.84
N LYS A 3 -8.72 -22.39 -17.40
CA LYS A 3 -7.61 -21.81 -16.63
C LYS A 3 -8.19 -20.64 -15.82
N GLU A 4 -8.47 -20.84 -14.54
CA GLU A 4 -8.64 -19.73 -13.61
C GLU A 4 -7.39 -18.85 -13.72
N LYS A 5 -7.54 -17.64 -14.26
CA LYS A 5 -6.47 -16.65 -14.29
C LYS A 5 -6.17 -16.28 -12.83
N SER A 6 -5.10 -16.82 -12.28
CA SER A 6 -4.59 -16.42 -10.97
C SER A 6 -4.12 -14.96 -11.05
N ASN A 7 -4.97 -14.04 -10.59
CA ASN A 7 -4.64 -12.62 -10.49
C ASN A 7 -3.64 -12.31 -9.36
N LYS A 8 -3.16 -13.33 -8.63
CA LYS A 8 -2.22 -13.20 -7.52
C LYS A 8 -0.84 -12.72 -7.97
N LEU A 9 -0.28 -13.33 -9.02
CA LEU A 9 1.03 -12.95 -9.56
C LEU A 9 1.06 -11.49 -10.08
N PRO A 10 0.13 -11.04 -10.95
CA PRO A 10 0.14 -9.65 -11.40
C PRO A 10 -0.15 -8.65 -10.27
N HIS A 11 -0.94 -9.04 -9.26
CA HIS A 11 -1.16 -8.20 -8.08
C HIS A 11 0.13 -8.00 -7.27
N HIS A 12 0.90 -9.06 -6.99
CA HIS A 12 2.18 -8.92 -6.28
C HIS A 12 3.21 -8.10 -7.06
N ILE A 13 3.28 -8.27 -8.39
CA ILE A 13 4.15 -7.43 -9.24
C ILE A 13 3.72 -5.96 -9.15
N ALA A 14 2.42 -5.68 -9.23
CA ALA A 14 1.93 -4.32 -9.10
C ALA A 14 2.24 -3.71 -7.72
N VAL A 15 2.02 -4.45 -6.63
CA VAL A 15 2.39 -4.00 -5.28
C VAL A 15 3.90 -3.76 -5.17
N ALA A 16 4.73 -4.62 -5.76
CA ALA A 16 6.19 -4.44 -5.77
C ALA A 16 6.61 -3.18 -6.55
N ILE A 17 5.95 -2.87 -7.67
CA ILE A 17 6.18 -1.63 -8.43
C ILE A 17 5.78 -0.42 -7.61
N GLY A 18 4.63 -0.48 -6.93
CA GLY A 18 4.25 0.53 -5.96
C GLY A 18 5.39 0.73 -4.95
N PHE A 19 5.94 -0.37 -4.40
CA PHE A 19 6.93 -0.34 -3.32
C PHE A 19 8.22 0.34 -3.76
N ALA A 20 8.68 0.01 -4.96
CA ALA A 20 9.76 0.75 -5.60
C ALA A 20 9.44 2.25 -5.73
N GLY A 21 8.20 2.61 -6.03
CA GLY A 21 7.73 4.00 -6.03
C GLY A 21 7.88 4.72 -4.69
N LEU A 22 7.57 4.06 -3.57
CA LEU A 22 7.78 4.63 -2.23
C LEU A 22 9.27 4.83 -1.91
N ILE A 23 10.11 3.89 -2.33
CA ILE A 23 11.57 4.02 -2.18
C ILE A 23 12.05 5.25 -2.96
N LEU A 24 11.64 5.37 -4.23
CA LEU A 24 12.00 6.52 -5.07
C LEU A 24 11.49 7.84 -4.48
N TRP A 25 10.28 7.84 -3.93
CA TRP A 25 9.72 9.01 -3.24
C TRP A 25 10.60 9.46 -2.06
N TYR A 26 11.01 8.52 -1.21
CA TYR A 26 11.92 8.81 -0.09
C TYR A 26 13.26 9.37 -0.59
N TYR A 27 13.86 8.73 -1.61
CA TYR A 27 15.12 9.20 -2.16
C TYR A 27 15.00 10.58 -2.80
N ALA A 28 13.91 10.88 -3.50
CA ALA A 28 13.66 12.20 -4.06
C ALA A 28 13.62 13.27 -2.95
N GLY A 29 12.89 13.04 -1.86
CA GLY A 29 12.84 13.98 -0.74
C GLY A 29 14.18 14.14 -0.03
N LYS A 30 14.95 13.05 0.10
CA LYS A 30 16.32 13.09 0.63
C LYS A 30 17.25 13.91 -0.26
N GLU A 31 17.26 13.67 -1.57
CA GLU A 31 18.15 14.34 -2.52
C GLU A 31 17.84 15.83 -2.65
N LEU A 32 16.57 16.20 -2.52
CA LEU A 32 16.13 17.59 -2.44
C LEU A 32 16.51 18.29 -1.11
N GLY A 33 17.13 17.57 -0.17
CA GLY A 33 17.57 18.12 1.13
C GLY A 33 16.42 18.40 2.11
N PHE A 34 15.23 17.82 1.88
CA PHE A 34 14.05 18.11 2.71
C PHE A 34 14.28 17.74 4.18
N LEU A 35 14.93 16.62 4.45
CA LEU A 35 15.20 16.17 5.82
C LEU A 35 16.20 17.08 6.54
N ASP A 36 17.22 17.56 5.84
CA ASP A 36 18.18 18.52 6.42
C ASP A 36 17.49 19.86 6.72
N TRP A 37 16.62 20.31 5.82
CA TRP A 37 15.79 21.51 6.03
C TRP A 37 14.90 21.38 7.27
N MET A 38 14.29 20.21 7.49
CA MET A 38 13.47 19.92 8.67
C MET A 38 14.27 19.93 9.98
N ILE A 39 15.47 19.34 9.98
CA ILE A 39 16.35 19.31 11.17
C ILE A 39 16.80 20.72 11.55
N GLN A 40 16.98 21.62 10.58
CA GLN A 40 17.34 23.02 10.85
C GLN A 40 16.23 23.82 11.55
N GLN A 41 14.98 23.33 11.55
CA GLN A 41 13.87 24.00 12.23
C GLN A 41 13.83 23.73 13.74
N VAL A 42 14.67 22.82 14.25
CA VAL A 42 14.69 22.44 15.66
C VAL A 42 16.07 22.69 16.30
N PRO A 43 16.14 22.92 17.62
CA PRO A 43 17.41 22.97 18.33
C PRO A 43 18.20 21.67 18.14
N ARG A 44 19.54 21.76 18.15
CA ARG A 44 20.45 20.61 17.92
C ARG A 44 20.17 19.42 18.84
N GLU A 45 19.78 19.71 20.09
CA GLU A 45 19.41 18.71 21.10
C GLU A 45 18.22 17.83 20.66
N TYR A 46 17.37 18.33 19.76
CA TYR A 46 16.18 17.65 19.26
C TYR A 46 16.27 17.23 17.80
N ALA A 47 17.48 17.22 17.21
CA ALA A 47 17.67 16.88 15.79
C ALA A 47 17.06 15.52 15.39
N GLY A 48 17.13 14.52 16.28
CA GLY A 48 16.51 13.21 16.05
C GLY A 48 14.97 13.27 15.95
N ALA A 49 14.33 14.06 16.82
CA ALA A 49 12.88 14.27 16.76
C ALA A 49 12.47 15.08 15.52
N GLY A 50 13.25 16.11 15.16
CA GLY A 50 13.07 16.87 13.92
C GLY A 50 13.17 15.98 12.67
N MET A 51 14.14 15.05 12.65
CA MET A 51 14.27 14.06 11.58
C MET A 51 13.04 13.15 11.49
N MET A 52 12.53 12.63 12.62
CA MET A 52 11.32 11.80 12.62
C MET A 52 10.11 12.55 12.09
N LEU A 53 9.90 13.81 12.52
CA LEU A 53 8.83 14.67 12.00
C LEU A 53 8.98 14.93 10.51
N GLY A 54 10.20 15.20 10.05
CA GLY A 54 10.50 15.35 8.63
C GLY A 54 10.14 14.10 7.84
N VAL A 55 10.54 12.91 8.30
CA VAL A 55 10.18 11.66 7.65
C VAL A 55 8.67 11.45 7.62
N MET A 56 7.96 11.73 8.73
CA MET A 56 6.49 11.64 8.76
C MET A 56 5.86 12.57 7.73
N ILE A 57 6.20 13.85 7.74
CA ILE A 57 5.64 14.86 6.82
C ILE A 57 5.95 14.50 5.36
N MET A 58 7.17 14.02 5.09
CA MET A 58 7.59 13.62 3.75
C MET A 58 6.88 12.35 3.27
N MET A 59 6.71 11.36 4.15
CA MET A 59 6.18 10.05 3.78
C MET A 59 4.66 10.00 3.76
N THR A 60 3.95 10.79 4.57
CA THR A 60 2.48 10.86 4.56
C THR A 60 1.88 11.06 3.15
N PRO A 61 2.31 12.05 2.35
CA PRO A 61 1.83 12.18 0.97
C PRO A 61 2.24 11.00 0.07
N GLY A 62 3.42 10.42 0.28
CA GLY A 62 3.86 9.21 -0.43
C GLY A 62 2.93 8.02 -0.16
N PHE A 63 2.56 7.80 1.11
CA PHE A 63 1.59 6.77 1.50
C PHE A 63 0.18 7.06 0.99
N TYR A 64 -0.23 8.32 0.91
CA TYR A 64 -1.51 8.67 0.31
C TYR A 64 -1.56 8.30 -1.18
N LEU A 65 -0.52 8.63 -1.94
CA LEU A 65 -0.39 8.24 -3.35
C LEU A 65 -0.35 6.71 -3.52
N TRP A 66 0.36 6.03 -2.63
CA TRP A 66 0.35 4.56 -2.55
C TRP A 66 -1.05 3.97 -2.38
N THR A 67 -1.83 4.51 -1.45
CA THR A 67 -3.21 4.04 -1.22
C THR A 67 -4.06 4.21 -2.48
N LEU A 68 -3.94 5.34 -3.18
CA LEU A 68 -4.65 5.57 -4.44
C LEU A 68 -4.19 4.59 -5.54
N TYR A 69 -2.89 4.34 -5.64
CA TYR A 69 -2.32 3.37 -6.57
C TYR A 69 -2.84 1.95 -6.32
N ASN A 70 -2.79 1.47 -5.07
CA ASN A 70 -3.27 0.14 -4.72
C ASN A 70 -4.76 -0.02 -5.02
N ARG A 71 -5.57 0.97 -4.64
CA ARG A 71 -7.02 0.95 -4.94
C ARG A 71 -7.29 0.92 -6.45
N TRP A 72 -6.47 1.60 -7.25
CA TRP A 72 -6.56 1.55 -8.71
C TRP A 72 -6.18 0.16 -9.26
N ILE A 73 -5.11 -0.46 -8.74
CA ILE A 73 -4.68 -1.80 -9.11
C ILE A 73 -5.73 -2.85 -8.75
N GLU A 74 -6.30 -2.80 -7.55
CA GLU A 74 -7.36 -3.70 -7.09
C GLU A 74 -8.58 -3.62 -8.01
N LYS A 75 -9.03 -2.40 -8.34
CA LYS A 75 -10.12 -2.18 -9.31
C LYS A 75 -9.77 -2.76 -10.68
N LYS A 76 -8.55 -2.54 -11.17
CA LYS A 76 -8.11 -2.98 -12.50
C LYS A 76 -7.96 -4.51 -12.60
N LEU A 77 -7.48 -5.16 -11.55
CA LEU A 77 -7.29 -6.61 -11.50
C LEU A 77 -8.52 -7.36 -10.99
N SER A 78 -9.61 -6.65 -10.66
CA SER A 78 -10.82 -7.24 -10.05
C SER A 78 -10.51 -8.12 -8.83
N VAL A 79 -9.44 -7.77 -8.10
CA VAL A 79 -9.07 -8.45 -6.86
C VAL A 79 -9.98 -7.85 -5.79
N LYS A 80 -11.04 -8.58 -5.42
CA LYS A 80 -11.87 -8.21 -4.28
C LYS A 80 -11.12 -8.61 -3.00
N GLY A 81 -11.13 -7.73 -2.00
CA GLY A 81 -10.76 -8.12 -0.65
C GLY A 81 -11.64 -9.28 -0.21
N ILE A 82 -11.06 -10.26 0.48
CA ILE A 82 -11.85 -11.33 1.10
C ILE A 82 -12.51 -10.69 2.31
N TYR A 83 -13.83 -10.47 2.25
CA TYR A 83 -14.59 -10.04 3.41
C TYR A 83 -15.08 -11.27 4.17
N TYR A 84 -15.16 -11.17 5.50
CA TYR A 84 -15.65 -12.26 6.35
C TYR A 84 -17.05 -12.77 5.92
N GLU A 85 -17.86 -11.84 5.42
CA GLU A 85 -19.19 -12.13 4.86
C GLU A 85 -19.11 -13.01 3.60
N ASP A 86 -18.09 -12.85 2.76
CA ASP A 86 -17.93 -13.64 1.52
C ASP A 86 -17.71 -15.13 1.85
N GLU A 87 -17.03 -15.45 2.95
CA GLU A 87 -16.83 -16.83 3.41
C GLU A 87 -18.11 -17.41 4.05
N PHE A 88 -18.79 -16.62 4.88
CA PHE A 88 -20.04 -17.02 5.54
C PHE A 88 -21.17 -17.38 4.55
N TYR A 89 -21.28 -16.61 3.46
CA TYR A 89 -22.27 -16.91 2.42
C TYR A 89 -21.87 -18.10 1.53
N LYS A 90 -20.57 -18.28 1.24
CA LYS A 90 -20.08 -19.46 0.51
C LYS A 90 -20.39 -20.76 1.26
N GLU A 91 -20.14 -20.80 2.56
CA GLU A 91 -20.43 -21.98 3.38
C GLU A 91 -21.93 -22.31 3.39
N ASN A 92 -22.79 -21.29 3.46
CA ASN A 92 -24.25 -21.46 3.38
C ASN A 92 -24.72 -21.97 2.00
N GLU A 93 -24.12 -21.49 0.90
CA GLU A 93 -24.46 -21.99 -0.45
C GLU A 93 -24.02 -23.45 -0.66
N GLU A 94 -22.84 -23.84 -0.19
CA GLU A 94 -22.36 -25.21 -0.25
C GLU A 94 -23.23 -26.17 0.59
N LEU A 95 -23.67 -25.72 1.77
CA LEU A 95 -24.60 -26.48 2.62
C LEU A 95 -25.99 -26.63 1.99
N LYS A 96 -26.48 -25.63 1.26
CA LYS A 96 -27.74 -25.70 0.50
C LYS A 96 -27.65 -26.69 -0.66
N ASN A 97 -26.54 -26.69 -1.39
CA ASN A 97 -26.34 -27.59 -2.53
C ASN A 97 -26.12 -29.06 -2.11
N LYS A 98 -25.51 -29.32 -0.94
CA LYS A 98 -25.39 -30.69 -0.39
C LYS A 98 -26.70 -31.31 0.09
N LYS A 99 -27.73 -30.49 0.36
CA LYS A 99 -29.06 -30.95 0.82
C LYS A 99 -30.06 -31.17 -0.32
N LYS A 100 -29.64 -30.98 -1.57
CA LYS A 100 -30.46 -31.14 -2.78
C LYS A 100 -30.00 -32.38 -3.56
#